data_AF-A0AAD8FSD4-F1
#
_entry.id   AF-A0AAD8FSD4-F1
#
_cell.length_a   1.000
_cell.length_b   1.000
_cell.length_c   1.000
_cell.angle_alpha   90.00
_cell.angle_beta   90.00
_cell.angle_gamma   90.00
#
_symmetry.space_group_name_H-M   'P 1'
#
loop_
_entity.id
_entity.type
_entity.pdbx_description
1 polymer ?
#
loop_
_entity_poly.entity_id
_entity_poly.type
_entity_poly.pdbx_seq_one_letter_code
_entity_poly.pdbx_strand_id
1 'polypeptide(L)'
;MSGKCFSVIWFKLRPTSIPTLETYQSVRPGGSLVGDEIEKTCSLNLNNAQVDDSGTYYCALIRSSAMYMGNGSTLAVRERSDDRAYIEILTPSESDGEVQSSGSATLVCLAFGVSEQARVYWVIEHGLTDSGSGDSSKSTPDFIRNQITIPGEVWSSGSVCRCAVETESGRNMSKSVSKTACVSDADCFPSVWRYVFIPGVLVTMWIHFAVVRWNNNKQRQRFQEER
;
A
#
# COMPACT_ATOMS: atom_id res chain seq x y z
N MET A 1 30.13 -32.01 39.27
CA MET A 1 29.75 -32.38 37.89
C MET A 1 29.20 -31.13 37.20
N SER A 2 30.09 -30.31 36.63
CA SER A 2 29.73 -29.10 35.88
C SER A 2 29.29 -29.52 34.47
N GLY A 3 27.98 -29.57 34.26
CA GLY A 3 27.38 -29.87 32.97
C GLY A 3 27.36 -28.60 32.13
N LYS A 4 28.44 -28.37 31.38
CA LYS A 4 28.47 -27.32 30.37
C LYS A 4 27.43 -27.66 29.29
N CYS A 5 26.71 -26.66 28.76
CA CYS A 5 25.57 -26.84 27.84
C CYS A 5 25.83 -27.60 26.54
N PHE A 6 27.07 -28.04 26.29
CA PHE A 6 27.46 -28.93 25.20
C PHE A 6 26.75 -30.29 25.21
N SER A 7 26.20 -30.73 26.35
CA SER A 7 25.41 -31.97 26.43
C SER A 7 23.92 -31.79 26.06
N VAL A 8 23.49 -30.56 25.77
CA VAL A 8 22.11 -30.24 25.34
C VAL A 8 22.07 -30.07 23.84
N ILE A 9 21.23 -30.87 23.18
CA ILE A 9 20.98 -30.79 21.74
C ILE A 9 19.63 -30.12 21.52
N TRP A 10 19.56 -29.21 20.55
CA TRP A 10 18.32 -28.56 20.15
C TRP A 10 17.80 -29.12 18.83
N PHE A 11 16.51 -29.34 18.78
CA PHE A 11 15.79 -29.85 17.62
C PHE A 11 14.70 -28.87 17.21
N LYS A 12 14.48 -28.72 15.90
CA LYS A 12 13.31 -28.05 15.35
C LYS A 12 12.34 -29.10 14.82
N LEU A 13 11.09 -29.04 15.25
CA LEU A 13 10.02 -29.84 14.69
C LEU A 13 9.55 -29.22 13.37
N ARG A 14 9.55 -30.02 12.31
CA ARG A 14 8.89 -29.67 11.05
C ARG A 14 7.54 -30.37 10.95
N PRO A 15 6.42 -29.63 10.96
CA PRO A 15 5.10 -30.19 10.76
C PRO A 15 4.88 -30.46 9.26
N THR A 16 5.45 -31.54 8.74
CA THR A 16 5.08 -32.11 7.44
C THR A 16 4.13 -33.30 7.66
N SER A 17 3.75 -34.00 6.59
CA SER A 17 2.94 -35.23 6.70
C SER A 17 3.55 -36.31 7.60
N ILE A 18 4.87 -36.25 7.83
CA ILE A 18 5.60 -37.07 8.80
C ILE A 18 6.46 -36.12 9.64
N PRO A 19 6.13 -35.88 10.93
CA PRO A 19 6.88 -34.94 11.75
C PRO A 19 8.35 -35.38 11.88
N THR A 20 9.26 -34.48 11.52
CA THR A 20 10.71 -34.72 11.61
C THR A 20 11.34 -33.77 12.63
N LEU A 21 12.26 -34.30 13.44
CA LEU A 21 13.09 -33.54 14.36
C LEU A 21 14.47 -33.36 13.72
N GLU A 22 14.81 -32.12 13.39
CA GLU A 22 16.11 -31.80 12.84
C GLU A 22 16.97 -31.09 13.86
N THR A 23 18.25 -31.46 13.96
CA THR A 23 19.18 -30.76 14.85
C THR A 23 19.30 -29.32 14.39
N TYR A 24 18.94 -28.36 15.24
CA TYR A 24 18.89 -26.95 14.86
C TYR A 24 20.25 -26.45 14.34
N GLN A 25 21.34 -26.95 14.92
CA GLN A 25 22.71 -26.57 14.54
C GLN A 25 23.08 -26.97 13.09
N SER A 26 22.36 -27.92 12.49
CA SER A 26 22.49 -28.26 11.06
C SER A 26 21.66 -27.34 10.15
N VAL A 27 20.64 -26.66 10.70
CA VAL A 27 19.72 -25.79 9.97
C VAL A 27 20.23 -24.35 9.89
N ARG A 28 20.97 -23.86 10.91
CA ARG A 28 21.48 -22.47 10.90
C ARG A 28 22.84 -22.34 11.62
N PRO A 29 23.95 -22.05 10.91
CA PRO A 29 25.29 -21.89 11.50
C PRO A 29 25.47 -20.69 12.45
N GLY A 30 24.44 -19.86 12.65
CA GLY A 30 24.52 -18.59 13.40
C GLY A 30 23.87 -18.60 14.80
N GLY A 31 23.29 -19.71 15.24
CA GLY A 31 22.73 -19.84 16.58
C GLY A 31 23.82 -20.02 17.64
N SER A 32 23.67 -19.34 18.79
CA SER A 32 24.61 -19.47 19.91
C SER A 32 23.95 -20.19 21.09
N LEU A 33 24.66 -21.18 21.64
CA LEU A 33 24.27 -21.84 22.88
C LEU A 33 24.84 -21.04 24.04
N VAL A 34 23.98 -20.52 24.89
CA VAL A 34 24.38 -19.78 26.10
C VAL A 34 24.06 -20.64 27.31
N GLY A 35 25.05 -20.86 28.15
CA GLY A 35 24.89 -21.56 29.42
C GLY A 35 25.07 -20.62 30.59
N ASP A 36 24.14 -20.68 31.55
CA ASP A 36 24.28 -20.07 32.86
C ASP A 36 24.69 -21.16 33.86
N GLU A 37 25.93 -21.09 34.35
CA GLU A 37 26.47 -22.06 35.32
C GLU A 37 25.83 -21.94 36.71
N ILE A 38 25.25 -20.79 37.04
CA ILE A 38 24.60 -20.51 38.35
C ILE A 38 23.17 -21.06 38.32
N GLU A 39 22.42 -20.81 37.24
CA GLU A 39 21.03 -21.24 37.13
C GLU A 39 20.85 -22.66 36.56
N LYS A 40 21.92 -23.31 36.10
CA LYS A 40 21.89 -24.63 35.40
C LYS A 40 20.97 -24.61 34.17
N THR A 41 20.82 -23.45 33.55
CA THR A 41 19.94 -23.23 32.40
C THR A 41 20.78 -23.17 31.13
N CYS A 42 20.31 -23.86 30.09
CA CYS A 42 20.89 -23.80 28.75
C CYS A 42 19.87 -23.19 27.79
N SER A 43 20.26 -22.09 27.15
CA SER A 43 19.38 -21.32 26.28
C SER A 43 19.89 -21.35 24.83
N LEU A 44 18.94 -21.44 23.89
CA LEU A 44 19.21 -21.28 22.47
C LEU A 44 18.89 -19.85 22.05
N ASN A 45 19.92 -19.09 21.66
CA ASN A 45 19.74 -17.73 21.15
C ASN A 45 19.71 -17.74 19.62
N LEU A 46 18.57 -17.32 19.06
CA LEU A 46 18.39 -17.11 17.63
C LEU A 46 18.49 -15.61 17.32
N ASN A 47 19.63 -15.18 16.78
CA ASN A 47 19.82 -13.80 16.34
C ASN A 47 19.25 -13.63 14.92
N ASN A 48 18.59 -12.49 14.66
CA ASN A 48 18.01 -12.16 13.36
C ASN A 48 17.11 -13.28 12.79
N ALA A 49 16.10 -13.68 13.58
CA ALA A 49 15.17 -14.74 13.20
C ALA A 49 14.34 -14.35 11.96
N GLN A 50 14.19 -15.27 11.02
CA GLN A 50 13.39 -15.11 9.79
C GLN A 50 12.07 -15.88 9.90
N VAL A 51 11.13 -15.61 8.98
CA VAL A 51 9.82 -16.31 8.96
C VAL A 51 10.00 -17.83 8.95
N ASP A 52 10.97 -18.33 8.19
CA ASP A 52 11.32 -19.75 8.11
C ASP A 52 11.89 -20.32 9.41
N ASP A 53 12.33 -19.48 10.35
CA ASP A 53 12.70 -19.91 11.71
C ASP A 53 11.47 -20.20 12.58
N SER A 54 10.26 -19.81 12.18
CA SER A 54 9.04 -20.17 12.92
C SER A 54 8.89 -21.68 13.05
N GLY A 55 8.46 -22.14 14.23
CA GLY A 55 8.25 -23.55 14.54
C GLY A 55 8.43 -23.87 16.01
N THR A 56 8.26 -25.15 16.34
CA THR A 56 8.42 -25.65 17.71
C THR A 56 9.82 -26.22 17.90
N TYR A 57 10.52 -25.73 18.92
CA TYR A 57 11.87 -26.14 19.27
C TYR A 57 11.86 -26.99 20.52
N TYR A 58 12.60 -28.08 20.51
CA TYR A 58 12.77 -28.98 21.63
C TYR A 58 14.25 -29.07 22.02
N CYS A 59 14.53 -29.15 23.31
CA CYS A 59 15.87 -29.48 23.79
C CYS A 59 15.89 -30.92 24.30
N ALA A 60 17.04 -31.59 24.18
CA ALA A 60 17.28 -32.87 24.82
C ALA A 60 18.64 -32.87 25.53
N LEU A 61 18.67 -33.31 26.77
CA LEU A 61 19.91 -33.56 27.51
C LEU A 61 20.30 -35.03 27.33
N ILE A 62 21.50 -35.27 26.82
CA ILE A 62 22.09 -36.61 26.78
C ILE A 62 23.01 -36.77 27.99
N ARG A 63 22.71 -37.73 28.85
CA ARG A 63 23.55 -38.06 30.00
C ARG A 63 23.72 -39.58 30.08
N SER A 64 24.98 -40.02 29.99
CA SER A 64 25.33 -41.44 29.93
C SER A 64 24.59 -42.14 28.78
N SER A 65 23.64 -43.03 29.08
CA SER A 65 22.83 -43.77 28.10
C SER A 65 21.36 -43.34 28.08
N ALA A 66 21.02 -42.20 28.71
CA ALA A 66 19.66 -41.69 28.79
C ALA A 66 19.53 -40.35 28.05
N MET A 67 18.38 -40.18 27.39
CA MET A 67 17.96 -38.93 26.74
C MET A 67 16.77 -38.35 27.51
N TYR A 68 16.86 -37.08 27.90
CA TYR A 68 15.80 -36.35 28.58
C TYR A 68 15.31 -35.23 27.67
N MET A 69 14.07 -35.31 27.19
CA MET A 69 13.46 -34.33 26.30
C MET A 69 12.77 -33.22 27.12
N GLY A 70 12.91 -31.96 26.68
CA GLY A 70 12.15 -30.84 27.22
C GLY A 70 10.74 -30.75 26.60
N ASN A 71 9.87 -29.93 27.21
CA ASN A 71 8.48 -29.74 26.76
C ASN A 71 8.36 -29.00 25.42
N GLY A 72 9.44 -28.33 25.00
CA GLY A 72 9.50 -27.53 23.79
C GLY A 72 8.97 -26.11 23.96
N SER A 73 9.22 -25.27 22.96
CA SER A 73 8.79 -23.88 22.90
C SER A 73 8.50 -23.48 21.46
N THR A 74 7.39 -22.80 21.24
CA THR A 74 6.97 -22.35 19.91
C THR A 74 7.48 -20.94 19.64
N LEU A 75 8.26 -20.79 18.58
CA LEU A 75 8.68 -19.51 18.04
C LEU A 75 7.82 -19.16 16.83
N ALA A 76 7.21 -17.97 16.83
CA ALA A 76 6.49 -17.44 15.68
C ALA A 76 7.14 -16.12 15.25
N VAL A 77 7.80 -16.14 14.10
CA VAL A 77 8.39 -14.95 13.48
C VAL A 77 7.43 -14.45 12.43
N ARG A 78 6.95 -13.22 12.60
CA ARG A 78 6.06 -12.56 11.64
C ARG A 78 6.89 -11.69 10.71
N GLU A 79 6.61 -11.76 9.41
CA GLU A 79 7.12 -10.76 8.48
C GLU A 79 6.55 -9.39 8.86
N ARG A 80 7.34 -8.33 8.68
CA ARG A 80 6.78 -6.99 8.66
C ARG A 80 5.97 -6.87 7.37
N SER A 81 4.72 -7.34 7.39
CA SER A 81 3.77 -7.29 6.26
C SER A 81 3.60 -5.87 5.70
N ASP A 82 3.90 -4.89 6.55
CA ASP A 82 3.82 -3.46 6.33
C ASP A 82 4.77 -2.92 5.24
N ASP A 83 5.83 -3.64 4.83
CA ASP A 83 6.78 -3.15 3.80
C ASP A 83 6.23 -3.24 2.37
N ARG A 84 5.15 -3.99 2.15
CA ARG A 84 4.44 -4.09 0.85
C ARG A 84 2.98 -3.66 0.93
N ALA A 85 2.57 -3.04 2.02
CA ALA A 85 1.18 -2.67 2.21
C ALA A 85 0.78 -1.51 1.27
N TYR A 86 -0.40 -1.61 0.67
CA TYR A 86 -0.92 -0.60 -0.25
C TYR A 86 -2.45 -0.50 -0.20
N ILE A 87 -2.98 0.64 -0.68
CA ILE A 87 -4.41 0.93 -0.70
C ILE A 87 -4.93 1.01 -2.13
N GLU A 88 -6.05 0.35 -2.39
CA GLU A 88 -6.86 0.52 -3.59
C GLU A 88 -8.24 1.06 -3.23
N ILE A 89 -8.75 2.01 -4.03
CA ILE A 89 -10.09 2.58 -3.84
C ILE A 89 -10.88 2.34 -5.10
N LEU A 90 -12.04 1.69 -4.95
CA LEU A 90 -13.02 1.51 -6.01
C LEU A 90 -14.08 2.60 -5.90
N THR A 91 -14.27 3.34 -6.99
CA THR A 91 -15.33 4.35 -7.16
C THR A 91 -16.46 3.79 -8.02
N PRO A 92 -17.68 4.35 -7.93
CA PRO A 92 -18.76 4.00 -8.85
C PRO A 92 -18.34 4.22 -10.31
N SER A 93 -18.57 3.22 -11.17
CA SER A 93 -18.41 3.33 -12.63
C SER A 93 -19.50 4.22 -13.22
N GLU A 94 -19.14 5.15 -14.11
CA GLU A 94 -20.13 5.95 -14.87
C GLU A 94 -20.81 5.14 -16.00
N SER A 95 -20.30 3.95 -16.31
CA SER A 95 -20.65 3.15 -17.49
C SER A 95 -21.79 2.14 -17.29
N ASP A 96 -22.30 1.96 -16.08
CA ASP A 96 -23.46 1.09 -15.85
C ASP A 96 -24.74 1.91 -16.06
N GLY A 97 -25.22 1.90 -17.31
CA GLY A 97 -26.32 2.70 -17.85
C GLY A 97 -27.71 2.44 -17.28
N GLU A 98 -27.84 2.07 -16.01
CA GLU A 98 -29.12 2.00 -15.33
C GLU A 98 -28.99 2.50 -13.88
N VAL A 99 -29.68 3.63 -13.63
CA VAL A 99 -30.05 4.17 -12.32
C VAL A 99 -28.97 4.99 -11.59
N GLN A 100 -28.59 6.14 -12.17
CA GLN A 100 -28.24 7.35 -11.39
C GLN A 100 -29.47 7.91 -10.63
N SER A 101 -30.17 7.06 -9.87
CA SER A 101 -31.37 7.47 -9.09
C SER A 101 -31.34 7.06 -7.62
N SER A 102 -30.21 6.60 -7.10
CA SER A 102 -29.96 6.77 -5.66
C SER A 102 -29.04 7.97 -5.54
N GLY A 103 -29.47 9.03 -4.85
CA GLY A 103 -28.66 10.24 -4.62
C GLY A 103 -27.50 9.96 -3.67
N SER A 104 -26.71 8.91 -3.91
CA SER A 104 -25.60 8.43 -3.11
C SER A 104 -24.55 7.73 -3.96
N ALA A 105 -23.29 7.79 -3.54
CA ALA A 105 -22.15 7.12 -4.15
C ALA A 105 -21.54 6.14 -3.13
N THR A 106 -21.25 4.91 -3.56
CA THR A 106 -20.58 3.91 -2.72
C THR A 106 -19.10 3.84 -3.08
N LEU A 107 -18.24 4.05 -2.09
CA LEU A 107 -16.78 3.93 -2.20
C LEU A 107 -16.32 2.70 -1.43
N VAL A 108 -15.38 1.95 -1.99
CA VAL A 108 -14.81 0.76 -1.36
C VAL A 108 -13.30 0.93 -1.23
N CYS A 109 -12.77 0.80 -0.02
CA CYS A 109 -11.35 0.80 0.28
C CYS A 109 -10.86 -0.62 0.53
N LEU A 110 -9.78 -1.00 -0.15
CA LEU A 110 -9.11 -2.29 -0.02
C LEU A 110 -7.68 -2.03 0.46
N ALA A 111 -7.35 -2.52 1.66
CA ALA A 111 -6.03 -2.40 2.25
C ALA A 111 -5.32 -3.76 2.20
N PHE A 112 -4.26 -3.88 1.41
CA PHE A 112 -3.51 -5.11 1.19
C PHE A 112 -2.24 -5.15 2.07
N GLY A 113 -1.82 -6.35 2.48
CA GLY A 113 -0.56 -6.53 3.24
C GLY A 113 -0.57 -5.96 4.66
N VAL A 114 -1.74 -5.58 5.18
CA VAL A 114 -1.89 -5.01 6.52
C VAL A 114 -2.30 -6.08 7.53
N SER A 115 -1.90 -5.90 8.79
CA SER A 115 -2.28 -6.82 9.87
C SER A 115 -3.80 -6.85 10.06
N GLU A 116 -4.36 -7.99 10.48
CA GLU A 116 -5.80 -8.11 10.76
C GLU A 116 -6.32 -7.12 11.82
N GLN A 117 -5.42 -6.62 12.69
CA GLN A 117 -5.72 -5.62 13.73
C GLN A 117 -5.65 -4.17 13.20
N ALA A 118 -5.32 -3.96 11.92
CA ALA A 118 -5.24 -2.62 11.35
C ALA A 118 -6.61 -1.96 11.30
N ARG A 119 -6.66 -0.67 11.68
CA ARG A 119 -7.87 0.13 11.67
C ARG A 119 -7.99 0.84 10.33
N VAL A 120 -8.99 0.46 9.53
CA VAL A 120 -9.30 1.11 8.25
C VAL A 120 -10.55 1.97 8.41
N TYR A 121 -10.47 3.25 8.03
CA TYR A 121 -11.59 4.19 8.17
C TYR A 121 -11.57 5.27 7.08
N TRP A 122 -12.71 5.94 6.89
CA TRP A 122 -12.85 7.03 5.94
C TRP A 122 -12.82 8.39 6.62
N VAL A 123 -12.15 9.34 5.98
CA VAL A 123 -12.12 10.76 6.35
C VAL A 123 -12.63 11.57 5.18
N ILE A 124 -13.72 12.30 5.41
CA ILE A 124 -14.33 13.18 4.43
C ILE A 124 -14.08 14.63 4.87
N GLU A 125 -13.64 15.48 3.94
CA GLU A 125 -13.19 16.86 4.19
C GLU A 125 -14.20 17.72 4.97
N HIS A 126 -15.51 17.45 4.86
CA HIS A 126 -16.58 18.15 5.61
C HIS A 126 -17.09 17.38 6.85
N GLY A 127 -16.21 16.63 7.54
CA GLY A 127 -16.40 16.29 8.95
C GLY A 127 -17.12 14.97 9.26
N LEU A 128 -17.42 14.14 8.27
CA LEU A 128 -17.90 12.78 8.50
C LEU A 128 -16.70 11.83 8.54
N THR A 129 -16.38 11.35 9.75
CA THR A 129 -15.52 10.17 9.94
C THR A 129 -16.43 9.00 10.18
N ASP A 130 -16.61 8.15 9.17
CA ASP A 130 -17.43 6.95 9.31
C ASP A 130 -16.56 5.69 9.26
N SER A 131 -16.88 4.76 10.15
CA SER A 131 -16.24 3.45 10.20
C SER A 131 -17.06 2.54 9.31
N GLY A 132 -16.69 2.48 8.03
CA GLY A 132 -17.41 1.67 7.05
C GLY A 132 -17.60 0.21 7.50
N SER A 133 -18.64 -0.45 6.97
CA SER A 133 -18.94 -1.84 7.31
C SER A 133 -17.82 -2.76 6.80
N GLY A 134 -17.04 -3.33 7.72
CA GLY A 134 -16.01 -4.31 7.41
C GLY A 134 -16.62 -5.71 7.30
N ASP A 135 -16.40 -6.40 6.18
CA ASP A 135 -16.72 -7.82 6.04
C ASP A 135 -15.41 -8.61 5.96
N SER A 136 -15.04 -9.22 7.07
CA SER A 136 -13.94 -10.18 7.14
C SER A 136 -14.44 -11.53 6.64
N SER A 137 -14.58 -11.69 5.32
CA SER A 137 -14.95 -12.98 4.73
C SER A 137 -13.91 -14.03 5.12
N LYS A 138 -14.36 -15.11 5.78
CA LYS A 138 -13.52 -16.18 6.37
C LYS A 138 -12.82 -17.09 5.35
N SER A 139 -12.80 -16.72 4.08
CA SER A 139 -11.97 -17.32 3.05
C SER A 139 -10.82 -16.36 2.72
N THR A 140 -9.74 -16.43 3.51
CA THR A 140 -8.45 -15.71 3.33
C THR A 140 -8.56 -14.27 2.82
N PRO A 141 -8.61 -13.24 3.68
CA PRO A 141 -8.50 -11.89 3.18
C PRO A 141 -7.01 -11.56 2.99
N ASP A 142 -6.54 -11.57 1.75
CA ASP A 142 -5.29 -10.88 1.36
C ASP A 142 -5.38 -9.35 1.58
N PHE A 143 -6.58 -8.86 1.91
CA PHE A 143 -6.90 -7.46 2.13
C PHE A 143 -8.04 -7.23 3.14
N ILE A 144 -7.98 -6.11 3.86
CA ILE A 144 -9.10 -5.59 4.67
C ILE A 144 -9.98 -4.69 3.79
N ARG A 145 -11.29 -4.95 3.78
CA ARG A 145 -12.28 -4.17 3.02
C ARG A 145 -13.06 -3.24 3.94
N ASN A 146 -13.15 -1.95 3.57
CA ASN A 146 -13.98 -0.96 4.25
C ASN A 146 -14.82 -0.17 3.23
N GLN A 147 -16.15 -0.24 3.34
CA GLN A 147 -17.07 0.43 2.40
C GLN A 147 -17.83 1.59 3.06
N ILE A 148 -18.05 2.68 2.32
CA ILE A 148 -18.86 3.81 2.74
C ILE A 148 -19.83 4.22 1.63
N THR A 149 -21.03 4.65 2.01
CA THR A 149 -22.02 5.24 1.09
C THR A 149 -22.22 6.70 1.48
N ILE A 150 -21.80 7.60 0.61
CA ILE A 150 -21.90 9.05 0.80
C ILE A 150 -23.06 9.63 -0.03
N PRO A 151 -23.67 10.76 0.37
CA PRO A 151 -24.64 11.45 -0.46
C PRO A 151 -24.07 11.84 -1.83
N GLY A 152 -24.89 11.79 -2.86
CA GLY A 152 -24.53 12.10 -4.24
C GLY A 152 -24.17 13.58 -4.39
N GLU A 153 -24.80 14.46 -3.62
CA GLU A 153 -24.46 15.89 -3.50
C GLU A 153 -23.03 16.08 -3.00
N VAL A 154 -22.67 15.33 -1.95
CA VAL A 154 -21.32 15.32 -1.38
C VAL A 154 -20.31 14.81 -2.41
N TRP A 155 -20.58 13.69 -3.08
CA TRP A 155 -19.69 13.14 -4.10
C TRP A 155 -19.53 14.07 -5.32
N SER A 156 -20.65 14.63 -5.80
CA SER A 156 -20.69 15.50 -6.98
C SER A 156 -20.09 16.88 -6.75
N SER A 157 -20.07 17.37 -5.51
CA SER A 157 -19.39 18.62 -5.14
C SER A 157 -17.86 18.57 -5.31
N GLY A 158 -17.28 17.38 -5.52
CA GLY A 158 -15.83 17.18 -5.59
C GLY A 158 -15.17 17.00 -4.21
N SER A 159 -15.96 16.73 -3.17
CA SER A 159 -15.45 16.45 -1.82
C SER A 159 -14.39 15.33 -1.84
N VAL A 160 -13.27 15.56 -1.16
CA VAL A 160 -12.19 14.57 -1.07
C VAL A 160 -12.56 13.51 -0.04
N CYS A 161 -12.60 12.26 -0.50
CA CYS A 161 -12.81 11.08 0.32
C CYS A 161 -11.48 10.36 0.51
N ARG A 162 -10.99 10.32 1.75
CA ARG A 162 -9.69 9.73 2.09
C ARG A 162 -9.88 8.45 2.90
N CYS A 163 -9.43 7.32 2.36
CA CYS A 163 -9.31 6.09 3.15
C CYS A 163 -7.98 6.13 3.91
N ALA A 164 -8.00 5.89 5.21
CA ALA A 164 -6.83 5.82 6.06
C ALA A 164 -6.72 4.45 6.73
N VAL A 165 -5.49 3.96 6.85
CA VAL A 165 -5.14 2.75 7.57
C VAL A 165 -4.15 3.10 8.67
N GLU A 166 -4.50 2.74 9.90
CA GLU A 166 -3.63 2.83 11.07
C GLU A 166 -3.27 1.42 11.53
N THR A 167 -1.97 1.14 11.64
CA THR A 167 -1.45 -0.14 12.13
C THR A 167 -0.93 -0.02 13.56
N GLU A 168 -0.88 -1.12 14.30
CA GLU A 168 -0.28 -1.16 15.65
C GLU A 168 1.22 -0.83 15.64
N SER A 169 1.90 -1.01 14.49
CA SER A 169 3.31 -0.62 14.29
C SER A 169 3.50 0.90 14.23
N GLY A 170 2.40 1.69 14.22
CA GLY A 170 2.43 3.14 14.08
C GLY A 170 2.66 3.62 12.65
N ARG A 171 2.57 2.73 11.64
CA ARG A 171 2.57 3.15 10.24
C ARG A 171 1.16 3.58 9.84
N ASN A 172 1.09 4.76 9.24
CA ASN A 172 -0.16 5.33 8.76
C ASN A 172 -0.05 5.51 7.26
N MET A 173 -1.00 4.95 6.51
CA MET A 173 -1.12 5.15 5.08
C MET A 173 -2.51 5.64 4.73
N SER A 174 -2.63 6.43 3.67
CA SER A 174 -3.93 6.87 3.19
C SER A 174 -3.93 7.13 1.70
N LYS A 175 -5.10 6.95 1.09
CA LYS A 175 -5.34 7.24 -0.32
C LYS A 175 -6.61 8.07 -0.44
N SER A 176 -6.59 9.03 -1.35
CA SER A 176 -7.69 9.97 -1.55
C SER A 176 -8.29 9.80 -2.93
N VAL A 177 -9.59 10.04 -3.03
CA VAL A 177 -10.33 10.09 -4.29
C VAL A 177 -11.37 11.21 -4.25
N SER A 178 -11.69 11.77 -5.41
CA SER A 178 -12.82 12.70 -5.60
C SER A 178 -13.40 12.49 -6.99
N LYS A 179 -14.66 12.88 -7.21
CA LYS A 179 -15.34 12.69 -8.50
C LYS A 179 -14.60 13.39 -9.65
N THR A 180 -14.03 14.56 -9.38
CA THR A 180 -13.31 15.37 -10.37
C THR A 180 -11.84 14.96 -10.53
N ALA A 181 -11.37 13.91 -9.85
CA ALA A 181 -9.99 13.45 -9.92
C ALA A 181 -9.73 12.50 -11.11
N CYS A 182 -10.19 12.89 -12.30
CA CYS A 182 -9.42 12.61 -13.51
C CYS A 182 -8.30 13.66 -13.61
N VAL A 183 -7.25 13.54 -12.78
CA VAL A 183 -5.98 14.24 -13.03
C VAL A 183 -5.07 13.32 -13.85
N SER A 184 -5.54 13.05 -15.07
CA SER A 184 -4.67 12.90 -16.24
C SER A 184 -5.38 13.55 -17.43
N ASP A 185 -5.84 14.78 -17.22
CA ASP A 185 -6.28 15.70 -18.29
C ASP A 185 -5.07 16.37 -18.97
N ALA A 186 -4.10 15.55 -19.39
CA ALA A 186 -3.23 15.94 -20.50
C ALA A 186 -3.90 15.66 -21.85
N ASP A 187 -4.98 14.86 -21.88
CA ASP A 187 -5.57 14.36 -23.13
C ASP A 187 -7.00 14.85 -23.42
N CYS A 188 -7.64 15.62 -22.53
CA CYS A 188 -8.91 16.29 -22.85
C CYS A 188 -8.70 17.68 -23.49
N PHE A 189 -7.87 17.72 -24.53
CA PHE A 189 -8.05 18.69 -25.60
C PHE A 189 -8.52 17.89 -26.83
N PRO A 190 -9.65 18.23 -27.45
CA PRO A 190 -9.88 17.81 -28.82
C PRO A 190 -8.67 18.29 -29.62
N SER A 191 -7.86 17.36 -30.07
CA SER A 191 -6.63 17.60 -30.85
C SER A 191 -6.90 18.40 -32.13
N VAL A 192 -8.17 18.61 -32.48
CA VAL A 192 -8.65 19.49 -33.53
C VAL A 192 -8.47 20.98 -33.19
N TRP A 193 -8.66 21.43 -31.95
CA TRP A 193 -8.63 22.87 -31.62
C TRP A 193 -7.23 23.46 -31.48
N ARG A 194 -6.23 22.62 -31.18
CA ARG A 194 -4.82 23.02 -31.12
C ARG A 194 -4.26 23.41 -32.51
N TYR A 195 -4.86 22.87 -33.59
CA TYR A 195 -4.54 23.24 -34.98
C TYR A 195 -5.45 24.31 -35.59
N VAL A 196 -6.59 24.64 -34.97
CA VAL A 196 -7.54 25.62 -35.52
C VAL A 196 -7.27 27.04 -35.02
N PHE A 197 -6.88 27.21 -33.75
CA PHE A 197 -6.73 28.56 -33.17
C PHE A 197 -5.35 29.20 -33.39
N ILE A 198 -4.28 28.41 -33.53
CA ILE A 198 -2.91 28.94 -33.69
C ILE A 198 -2.65 29.55 -35.09
N PRO A 199 -3.05 28.93 -36.22
CA PRO A 199 -2.83 29.54 -37.54
C PRO A 199 -3.76 30.73 -37.80
N GLY A 200 -4.97 30.75 -37.23
CA GLY A 200 -5.91 31.85 -37.40
C GLY A 200 -5.40 33.19 -36.85
N VAL A 201 -4.79 33.17 -35.66
CA VAL A 201 -4.24 34.38 -35.01
C VAL A 201 -2.99 34.90 -35.73
N LEU A 202 -2.16 34.01 -36.27
CA LEU A 202 -0.98 34.42 -37.05
C LEU A 202 -1.38 35.04 -38.40
N VAL A 203 -2.42 34.51 -39.06
CA VAL A 203 -2.93 35.08 -40.33
C VAL A 203 -3.56 36.45 -40.09
N THR A 204 -4.35 36.64 -39.03
CA THR A 204 -4.94 37.95 -38.72
C THR A 204 -3.87 39.00 -38.35
N MET A 205 -2.84 38.61 -37.61
CA MET A 205 -1.69 39.49 -37.36
C MET A 205 -0.93 39.85 -38.64
N TRP A 206 -0.69 38.89 -39.54
CA TRP A 206 -0.04 39.15 -40.84
C TRP A 206 -0.86 40.09 -41.72
N ILE A 207 -2.18 39.93 -41.78
CA ILE A 207 -3.07 40.81 -42.54
C ILE A 207 -3.03 42.22 -41.96
N HIS A 208 -3.12 42.38 -40.64
CA HIS A 208 -2.99 43.69 -40.00
C HIS A 208 -1.64 44.35 -40.32
N PHE A 209 -0.54 43.60 -40.24
CA PHE A 209 0.79 44.13 -40.55
C PHE A 209 0.93 44.54 -42.02
N ALA A 210 0.38 43.75 -42.95
CA ALA A 210 0.38 44.04 -44.37
C ALA A 210 -0.46 45.29 -44.70
N VAL A 211 -1.65 45.43 -44.10
CA VAL A 211 -2.52 46.60 -44.28
C VAL A 211 -1.86 47.87 -43.72
N VAL A 212 -1.26 47.80 -42.53
CA VAL A 212 -0.53 48.94 -41.95
C VAL A 212 0.66 49.33 -42.83
N ARG A 213 1.42 48.35 -43.32
CA ARG A 213 2.57 48.59 -44.21
C ARG A 213 2.14 49.17 -45.56
N TRP A 214 1.05 48.68 -46.12
CA TRP A 214 0.47 49.20 -47.35
C TRP A 214 0.02 50.65 -47.17
N ASN A 215 -0.68 50.96 -46.09
CA ASN A 215 -1.17 52.30 -45.82
C ASN A 215 0.02 53.28 -45.60
N ASN A 216 1.05 52.85 -44.86
CA ASN A 216 2.26 53.65 -44.69
C ASN A 216 3.02 53.90 -46.00
N ASN A 217 3.11 52.90 -46.89
CA ASN A 217 3.72 53.07 -48.20
C ASN A 217 2.89 53.98 -49.12
N LYS A 218 1.55 53.89 -49.08
CA LYS A 218 0.66 54.77 -49.83
C LYS A 218 0.77 56.22 -49.38
N GLN A 219 0.92 56.47 -48.07
CA GLN A 219 1.20 57.81 -47.55
C GLN A 219 2.58 58.31 -48.01
N ARG A 220 3.62 57.46 -47.99
CA ARG A 220 4.94 57.83 -48.50
C ARG A 220 4.95 58.20 -49.98
N GLN A 221 4.15 57.54 -50.82
CA GLN A 221 4.06 57.88 -52.25
C GLN A 221 3.31 59.20 -52.49
N ARG A 222 2.23 59.48 -51.76
CA ARG A 222 1.56 60.80 -51.85
C ARG A 222 2.46 61.97 -51.45
N PHE A 223 3.33 61.78 -50.47
CA PHE A 223 4.33 62.78 -50.08
C PHE A 223 5.47 62.99 -51.11
N GLN A 224 5.65 62.08 -52.08
CA GLN A 224 6.66 62.19 -53.14
C GLN A 224 6.08 62.78 -54.44
N GLU A 225 4.77 62.69 -54.66
CA GLU A 225 4.08 63.32 -55.81
C GLU A 225 3.72 64.80 -55.57
N GLU A 226 3.72 65.27 -54.32
CA GLU A 226 3.44 66.68 -53.95
C GLU A 226 4.72 67.55 -53.81
N ARG A 227 5.87 67.11 -54.32
CA ARG A 227 7.14 67.86 -54.32
C ARG A 227 7.70 67.96 -55.73
#